data_AF-A0A7J0DJL5-F1
#
_entry.id   AF-A0A7J0DJL5-F1
#
_cell.length_a   1.000
_cell.length_b   1.000
_cell.length_c   1.000
_cell.angle_alpha   90.00
_cell.angle_beta   90.00
_cell.angle_gamma   90.00
#
_symmetry.space_group_name_H-M   'P 1'
#
loop_
_entity.id
_entity.type
_entity.pdbx_description
1 polymer ?
#
loop_
_entity_poly.entity_id
_entity_poly.type
_entity_poly.pdbx_seq_one_letter_code
_entity_poly.pdbx_strand_id
1 'polypeptide(L)'
;MKDHIYLHLIHLPPEVLKERLPGISETATIFTDVDVTKEPIPVSPTVHYNMGGIPTNYHGEANFNILTCASVHGANRLGANSLLDIVVLGRACANRVAEIHQPGKGETKNFGEGCWSEASSAQNPLLANYCMVGQAKELDWFNSNFENPVEYAK
;
A
#
# COMPACT_ATOMS: atom_id res chain seq x y z
N MET A 1 -5.34 -14.77 21.45
CA MET A 1 -4.78 -14.83 20.07
C MET A 1 -3.83 -16.03 20.04
N LYS A 2 -4.20 -17.15 19.41
CA LYS A 2 -3.40 -18.40 19.50
C LYS A 2 -2.29 -18.49 18.46
N ASP A 3 -2.46 -17.88 17.29
CA ASP A 3 -1.45 -17.87 16.23
C ASP A 3 -0.84 -16.47 16.07
N HIS A 4 0.37 -16.31 16.60
CA HIS A 4 1.21 -15.13 16.47
C HIS A 4 2.69 -15.53 16.58
N ILE A 5 3.57 -14.65 16.16
CA ILE A 5 5.02 -14.79 16.33
C ILE A 5 5.53 -13.71 17.29
N TYR A 6 6.71 -13.91 17.86
CA TYR A 6 7.30 -12.97 18.82
C TYR A 6 8.38 -12.10 18.17
N LEU A 7 8.25 -10.78 18.31
CA LEU A 7 9.26 -9.81 17.95
C LEU A 7 10.16 -9.53 19.16
N HIS A 8 11.41 -10.00 19.11
CA HIS A 8 12.39 -9.82 20.18
C HIS A 8 13.23 -8.56 19.98
N LEU A 9 13.12 -7.60 20.90
CA LEU A 9 13.94 -6.39 20.93
C LEU A 9 14.91 -6.34 22.13
N ILE A 10 14.83 -7.32 23.03
CA ILE A 10 15.60 -7.42 24.29
C ILE A 10 17.12 -7.40 24.07
N HIS A 11 17.58 -7.84 22.90
CA HIS A 11 19.00 -7.84 22.54
C HIS A 11 19.55 -6.45 22.18
N LEU A 12 18.68 -5.46 21.97
CA LEU A 12 19.07 -4.08 21.70
C LEU A 12 19.26 -3.30 23.01
N PRO A 13 20.31 -2.47 23.12
CA PRO A 13 20.49 -1.63 24.31
C PRO A 13 19.28 -0.69 24.54
N PRO A 14 18.84 -0.48 25.80
CA PRO A 14 17.71 0.40 26.11
C PRO A 14 17.86 1.84 25.57
N GLU A 15 19.09 2.33 25.49
CA GLU A 15 19.40 3.65 24.95
C GLU A 15 19.06 3.73 23.46
N VAL A 16 19.36 2.68 22.70
CA VAL A 16 19.05 2.57 21.26
C VAL A 16 17.54 2.49 21.05
N LEU A 17 16.83 1.72 21.88
CA LEU A 17 15.38 1.63 21.80
C LEU A 17 14.71 2.99 22.04
N LYS A 18 15.21 3.75 23.03
CA LYS A 18 14.70 5.08 23.35
C LYS A 18 15.02 6.12 22.26
N GLU A 19 16.20 6.05 21.66
CA GLU A 19 16.62 7.00 20.63
C GLU A 19 15.97 6.71 19.26
N ARG A 20 15.93 5.44 18.85
CA ARG A 20 15.61 5.04 17.47
C ARG A 20 14.24 4.41 17.30
N LEU A 21 13.72 3.74 18.33
CA LEU A 21 12.45 3.01 18.28
C LEU A 21 11.46 3.45 19.40
N PRO A 22 11.32 4.75 19.71
CA PRO A 22 10.47 5.19 20.82
C PRO A 22 9.00 4.84 20.58
N GLY A 23 8.51 5.00 19.35
CA GLY A 23 7.12 4.71 19.00
C GLY A 23 6.74 3.24 19.13
N ILE A 24 7.64 2.32 18.78
CA ILE A 24 7.38 0.87 18.95
C ILE A 24 7.32 0.52 20.44
N SER A 25 8.27 1.04 21.22
CA SER A 25 8.34 0.81 22.67
C SER A 25 7.06 1.31 23.36
N GLU A 26 6.64 2.53 23.05
CA GLU A 26 5.41 3.14 23.57
C GLU A 26 4.15 2.37 23.15
N THR A 27 4.05 2.01 21.87
CA THR A 27 2.89 1.26 21.36
C THR A 27 2.77 -0.12 22.03
N ALA A 28 3.89 -0.83 22.20
CA ALA A 28 3.89 -2.14 22.88
C ALA A 28 3.43 -2.01 24.34
N THR A 29 3.91 -1.01 25.06
CA THR A 29 3.49 -0.76 26.45
C THR A 29 2.00 -0.36 26.52
N ILE A 30 1.53 0.54 25.66
CA ILE A 30 0.13 1.02 25.70
C ILE A 30 -0.87 -0.08 25.34
N PHE A 31 -0.61 -0.85 24.28
CA PHE A 31 -1.63 -1.74 23.69
C PHE A 31 -1.50 -3.19 24.13
N THR A 32 -0.31 -3.61 24.59
CA THR A 32 -0.06 -5.00 24.98
C THR A 32 0.51 -5.14 26.39
N ASP A 33 0.71 -4.03 27.12
CA ASP A 33 1.31 -4.00 28.46
C ASP A 33 2.69 -4.69 28.51
N VAL A 34 3.42 -4.63 27.38
CA VAL A 34 4.73 -5.27 27.20
C VAL A 34 5.83 -4.25 27.38
N ASP A 35 6.79 -4.57 28.26
CA ASP A 35 8.09 -3.88 28.32
C ASP A 35 9.06 -4.54 27.34
N VAL A 36 9.29 -3.87 26.21
CA VAL A 36 10.13 -4.38 25.10
C VAL A 36 11.58 -4.67 25.49
N THR A 37 12.05 -4.17 26.65
CA THR A 37 13.39 -4.47 27.19
C THR A 37 13.45 -5.78 27.98
N LYS A 38 12.29 -6.33 28.37
CA LYS A 38 12.19 -7.51 29.24
C LYS A 38 11.50 -8.68 28.58
N GLU A 39 10.49 -8.41 27.75
CA GLU A 39 9.65 -9.43 27.14
C GLU A 39 9.35 -9.12 25.66
N PRO A 40 9.13 -10.15 24.81
CA PRO A 40 8.90 -9.96 23.39
C PRO A 40 7.48 -9.48 23.07
N ILE A 41 7.34 -8.76 21.95
CA ILE A 41 6.04 -8.24 21.49
C ILE A 41 5.33 -9.33 20.66
N PRO A 42 4.08 -9.69 20.95
CA PRO A 42 3.30 -10.57 20.07
C PRO A 42 2.90 -9.81 18.80
N VAL A 43 3.30 -10.32 17.64
CA VAL A 43 2.99 -9.73 16.33
C VAL A 43 2.39 -10.76 15.39
N SER A 44 1.53 -10.28 14.50
CA SER A 44 0.96 -11.07 13.41
C SER A 44 1.13 -10.30 12.10
N PRO A 45 1.43 -10.97 10.98
CA PRO A 45 1.47 -10.29 9.70
C PRO A 45 0.08 -9.74 9.34
N THR A 46 0.04 -8.54 8.76
CA THR A 46 -1.19 -7.85 8.37
C THR A 46 -1.05 -7.21 7.00
N VAL A 47 -2.17 -6.89 6.36
CA VAL A 47 -2.18 -6.08 5.15
C VAL A 47 -1.70 -4.68 5.49
N HIS A 48 -0.62 -4.24 4.84
CA HIS A 48 0.03 -2.96 5.14
C HIS A 48 -0.13 -1.92 4.02
N TYR A 49 -0.06 -2.35 2.76
CA TYR A 49 -0.10 -1.45 1.61
C TYR A 49 -0.74 -2.15 0.43
N ASN A 50 -1.52 -1.41 -0.36
CA ASN A 50 -2.16 -1.92 -1.57
C ASN A 50 -1.36 -1.45 -2.77
N MET A 51 -0.71 -2.38 -3.49
CA MET A 51 0.06 -2.06 -4.70
C MET A 51 -0.85 -1.73 -5.90
N GLY A 52 -2.05 -2.31 -5.92
CA GLY A 52 -3.07 -2.07 -6.95
C GLY A 52 -3.73 -0.69 -6.86
N GLY A 53 -4.31 -0.24 -7.96
CA GLY A 53 -4.99 1.06 -8.06
C GLY A 53 -5.44 1.33 -9.49
N ILE A 54 -6.02 2.51 -9.73
CA ILE A 54 -6.54 2.90 -11.04
C ILE A 54 -5.39 2.90 -12.07
N PRO A 55 -5.49 2.13 -13.17
CA PRO A 55 -4.46 2.11 -14.20
C PRO A 55 -4.33 3.48 -14.86
N THR A 56 -3.10 3.97 -14.95
CA THR A 56 -2.78 5.26 -15.57
C THR A 56 -1.62 5.12 -16.55
N ASN A 57 -1.52 6.06 -17.49
CA ASN A 57 -0.30 6.26 -18.25
C ASN A 57 0.77 6.94 -17.37
N TYR A 58 1.98 7.14 -17.92
CA TYR A 58 3.09 7.74 -17.18
C TYR A 58 2.87 9.20 -16.76
N HIS A 59 1.84 9.87 -17.30
CA HIS A 59 1.41 11.21 -16.90
C HIS A 59 0.39 11.21 -15.76
N GLY A 60 -0.03 10.03 -15.29
CA GLY A 60 -1.09 9.88 -14.28
C GLY A 60 -2.50 10.01 -14.87
N GLU A 61 -2.68 9.91 -16.19
CA GLU A 61 -3.99 9.98 -16.82
C GLU A 61 -4.61 8.58 -16.87
N ALA A 62 -5.83 8.43 -16.36
CA ALA A 62 -6.63 7.22 -16.54
C ALA A 62 -7.55 7.37 -17.76
N ASN A 63 -8.09 6.23 -18.25
CA ASN A 63 -9.25 6.28 -19.13
C ASN A 63 -10.36 7.10 -18.42
N PHE A 64 -11.08 7.95 -19.16
CA PHE A 64 -12.05 8.94 -18.68
C PHE A 64 -11.51 10.29 -18.16
N ASN A 65 -10.27 10.68 -18.49
CA ASN A 65 -9.70 11.99 -18.14
C ASN A 65 -9.64 12.28 -16.63
N ILE A 66 -9.68 11.23 -15.80
CA ILE A 66 -9.45 11.34 -14.36
C ILE A 66 -7.94 11.19 -14.16
N LEU A 67 -7.30 12.20 -13.54
CA LEU A 67 -5.90 12.06 -13.16
C LEU A 67 -5.77 11.37 -11.79
N THR A 68 -4.93 10.34 -11.74
CA THR A 68 -4.60 9.58 -10.52
C THR A 68 -3.08 9.34 -10.47
N CYS A 69 -2.58 8.83 -9.34
CA CYS A 69 -1.14 8.58 -9.19
C CYS A 69 -0.75 7.21 -9.77
N ALA A 70 0.18 7.20 -10.71
CA ALA A 70 0.75 5.97 -11.26
C ALA A 70 1.43 5.13 -10.17
N SER A 71 1.26 3.81 -10.20
CA SER A 71 2.04 2.91 -9.34
C SER A 71 3.33 2.53 -10.06
N VAL A 72 4.47 2.68 -9.39
CA VAL A 72 5.81 2.33 -9.91
C VAL A 72 6.37 1.04 -9.30
N HIS A 73 5.58 0.36 -8.47
CA HIS A 73 6.06 -0.67 -7.54
C HIS A 73 5.93 -2.10 -8.03
N GLY A 74 5.31 -2.33 -9.18
CA GLY A 74 4.96 -3.69 -9.61
C GLY A 74 4.15 -4.43 -8.53
N ALA A 75 4.52 -5.67 -8.24
CA ALA A 75 3.84 -6.51 -7.23
C ALA A 75 4.37 -6.34 -5.79
N ASN A 76 5.48 -5.62 -5.58
CA ASN A 76 6.05 -5.42 -4.25
C ASN A 76 6.69 -4.04 -4.13
N ARG A 77 6.11 -3.19 -3.28
CA ARG A 77 6.61 -1.85 -3.04
C ARG A 77 7.78 -1.86 -2.06
N LEU A 78 8.89 -1.27 -2.47
CA LEU A 78 10.03 -1.01 -1.57
C LEU A 78 9.61 -0.09 -0.41
N GLY A 79 10.04 -0.45 0.80
CA GLY A 79 9.73 0.28 2.02
C GLY A 79 10.06 1.78 1.92
N ALA A 80 9.31 2.60 2.65
CA ALA A 80 9.44 4.06 2.71
C ALA A 80 9.14 4.87 1.42
N ASN A 81 8.87 4.25 0.27
CA ASN A 81 8.57 4.99 -0.97
C ASN A 81 7.16 5.61 -1.15
N SER A 82 6.08 5.08 -0.59
CA SER A 82 4.70 5.59 -0.79
C SER A 82 4.50 7.07 -0.48
N LEU A 83 5.14 7.60 0.57
CA LEU A 83 5.04 9.02 0.87
C LEU A 83 5.73 9.86 -0.22
N LEU A 84 6.88 9.39 -0.69
CA LEU A 84 7.60 10.01 -1.80
C LEU A 84 6.76 9.96 -3.08
N ASP A 85 6.10 8.84 -3.37
CA ASP A 85 5.27 8.69 -4.56
C ASP A 85 4.11 9.68 -4.56
N ILE A 86 3.42 9.82 -3.43
CA ILE A 86 2.31 10.78 -3.30
C ILE A 86 2.79 12.20 -3.60
N VAL A 87 3.95 12.59 -3.05
CA VAL A 87 4.47 13.95 -3.22
C VAL A 87 4.96 14.19 -4.65
N VAL A 88 5.74 13.26 -5.20
CA VAL A 88 6.37 13.41 -6.52
C VAL A 88 5.34 13.26 -7.63
N LEU A 89 4.57 12.17 -7.62
CA LEU A 89 3.59 11.90 -8.65
C LEU A 89 2.39 12.82 -8.53
N GLY A 90 1.97 13.17 -7.31
CA GLY A 90 0.91 14.16 -7.09
C GLY A 90 1.28 15.52 -7.69
N ARG A 91 2.53 15.98 -7.52
CA ARG A 91 3.02 17.21 -8.15
C ARG A 91 3.11 17.09 -9.67
N ALA A 92 3.61 15.98 -10.19
CA ALA A 92 3.69 15.75 -11.64
C ALA A 92 2.29 15.77 -12.29
N CYS A 93 1.31 15.09 -11.66
CA CYS A 93 -0.08 15.11 -12.09
C CYS A 93 -0.66 16.53 -12.04
N ALA A 94 -0.41 17.29 -10.98
CA ALA A 94 -0.89 18.66 -10.85
C ALA A 94 -0.35 19.59 -11.95
N ASN A 95 0.95 19.49 -12.26
CA ASN A 95 1.55 20.23 -13.36
C ASN A 95 0.91 19.84 -14.70
N ARG A 96 0.71 18.53 -14.91
CA ARG A 96 0.06 18.02 -16.10
C ARG A 96 -1.35 18.55 -16.26
N VAL A 97 -2.15 18.58 -15.19
CA VAL A 97 -3.50 19.19 -15.19
C VAL A 97 -3.44 20.64 -15.63
N ALA A 98 -2.49 21.41 -15.11
CA ALA A 98 -2.34 22.83 -15.44
C ALA A 98 -1.98 23.07 -16.92
N GLU A 99 -1.27 22.14 -17.56
CA GLU A 99 -0.95 22.20 -18.99
C GLU A 99 -2.17 21.91 -19.88
N ILE A 100 -2.97 20.90 -19.51
CA ILE A 100 -4.04 20.37 -20.38
C ILE A 100 -5.43 20.88 -20.04
N HIS A 101 -5.60 21.59 -18.91
CA HIS A 101 -6.90 22.05 -18.44
C HIS A 101 -6.89 23.54 -18.10
N GLN A 102 -7.96 24.23 -18.50
CA GLN A 102 -8.20 25.64 -18.16
C GLN A 102 -9.36 25.74 -17.17
N PRO A 103 -9.18 26.45 -16.03
CA PRO A 103 -10.28 26.70 -15.10
C PRO A 103 -11.50 27.31 -15.81
N GLY A 104 -12.68 26.72 -15.62
CA GLY A 104 -13.94 27.23 -16.17
C GLY A 104 -14.31 26.78 -17.60
N LYS A 105 -13.49 25.94 -18.25
CA LYS A 105 -13.80 25.34 -19.58
C LYS A 105 -14.03 23.82 -19.52
N GLY A 106 -14.66 23.33 -18.47
CA GLY A 106 -14.93 21.88 -18.35
C GLY A 106 -15.98 21.42 -19.35
N GLU A 107 -15.62 20.48 -20.23
CA GLU A 107 -16.63 19.62 -20.85
C GLU A 107 -17.28 18.78 -19.74
N THR A 108 -18.55 19.02 -19.43
CA THR A 108 -19.34 18.12 -18.59
C THR A 108 -19.62 16.83 -19.37
N LYS A 109 -18.65 15.94 -19.48
CA LYS A 109 -18.97 14.54 -19.79
C LYS A 109 -19.58 13.97 -18.52
N ASN A 110 -20.88 13.70 -18.59
CA ASN A 110 -21.62 13.07 -17.51
C ASN A 110 -20.81 11.87 -17.00
N PHE A 111 -20.48 11.88 -15.70
CA PHE A 111 -19.92 10.76 -14.96
C PHE A 111 -20.96 9.63 -14.81
N GLY A 112 -21.68 9.31 -15.89
CA GLY A 112 -22.82 8.40 -15.92
C GLY A 112 -22.43 7.08 -16.56
N GLU A 113 -22.51 6.01 -15.78
CA GLU A 113 -22.78 4.62 -16.20
C GLU A 113 -21.69 3.87 -17.01
N GLY A 114 -20.76 4.53 -17.70
CA GLY A 114 -19.71 3.88 -18.50
C GLY A 114 -18.48 3.38 -17.72
N CYS A 115 -18.19 4.00 -16.56
CA CYS A 115 -16.94 3.75 -15.82
C CYS A 115 -16.86 2.34 -15.21
N TRP A 116 -18.01 1.77 -14.82
CA TRP A 116 -18.09 0.40 -14.28
C TRP A 116 -18.18 -0.66 -15.39
N SER A 117 -18.82 -0.33 -16.52
CA SER A 117 -19.02 -1.27 -17.62
C SER A 117 -17.74 -1.50 -18.44
N GLU A 118 -16.87 -0.49 -18.61
CA GLU A 118 -15.57 -0.67 -19.29
C GLU A 118 -14.48 -1.28 -18.40
N ALA A 119 -14.48 -0.98 -17.10
CA ALA A 119 -13.63 -1.71 -16.14
C ALA A 119 -13.97 -3.21 -16.11
N SER A 120 -15.26 -3.56 -16.29
CA SER A 120 -15.71 -4.95 -16.43
C SER A 120 -15.45 -5.57 -17.80
N SER A 121 -15.14 -4.76 -18.83
CA SER A 121 -14.93 -5.22 -20.21
C SER A 121 -13.49 -5.10 -20.70
N ALA A 122 -12.53 -4.74 -19.83
CA ALA A 122 -11.11 -4.70 -20.14
C ALA A 122 -10.65 -6.05 -20.73
N GLN A 123 -10.63 -6.12 -22.06
CA GLN A 123 -10.27 -7.28 -22.88
C GLN A 123 -8.80 -7.73 -22.72
N ASN A 124 -8.03 -7.02 -21.87
CA ASN A 124 -6.72 -7.46 -21.42
C ASN A 124 -6.79 -7.92 -19.96
N PRO A 125 -6.96 -9.23 -19.71
CA PRO A 125 -7.09 -9.79 -18.37
C PRO A 125 -5.85 -9.58 -17.49
N LEU A 126 -4.70 -9.11 -18.01
CA LEU A 126 -3.53 -8.77 -17.19
C LEU A 126 -3.70 -7.42 -16.49
N LEU A 127 -4.23 -6.39 -17.17
CA LEU A 127 -4.35 -5.03 -16.63
C LEU A 127 -5.50 -4.88 -15.62
N ALA A 128 -6.65 -5.53 -15.87
CA ALA A 128 -7.76 -5.56 -14.91
C ALA A 128 -7.44 -6.43 -13.67
N ASN A 129 -6.65 -7.50 -13.83
CA ASN A 129 -6.20 -8.32 -12.72
C ASN A 129 -5.25 -7.57 -11.78
N TYR A 130 -4.42 -6.64 -12.24
CA TYR A 130 -3.55 -5.89 -11.33
C TYR A 130 -4.32 -4.87 -10.47
N CYS A 131 -5.43 -4.33 -10.98
CA CYS A 131 -6.19 -3.26 -10.32
C CYS A 131 -7.13 -3.77 -9.22
N MET A 132 -7.95 -4.79 -9.50
CA MET A 132 -8.93 -5.36 -8.56
C MET A 132 -8.46 -6.68 -7.95
N VAL A 133 -7.69 -7.46 -8.72
CA VAL A 133 -7.24 -8.79 -8.32
C VAL A 133 -5.89 -8.72 -7.59
N GLY A 134 -5.20 -7.58 -7.57
CA GLY A 134 -4.04 -7.33 -6.71
C GLY A 134 -4.41 -7.40 -5.22
N GLN A 135 -5.49 -6.74 -4.80
CA GLN A 135 -5.93 -6.77 -3.39
C GLN A 135 -6.49 -8.14 -2.98
N ALA A 136 -7.28 -8.77 -3.85
CA ALA A 136 -7.83 -10.11 -3.59
C ALA A 136 -6.78 -11.22 -3.67
N LYS A 137 -5.83 -11.17 -4.62
CA LYS A 137 -4.69 -12.10 -4.68
C LYS A 137 -3.66 -11.81 -3.62
N GLU A 138 -3.49 -10.59 -3.11
CA GLU A 138 -2.62 -10.38 -1.94
C GLU A 138 -3.23 -11.04 -0.71
N LEU A 139 -4.55 -10.95 -0.50
CA LEU A 139 -5.23 -11.69 0.56
C LEU A 139 -5.19 -13.21 0.33
N ASP A 140 -5.47 -13.69 -0.89
CA ASP A 140 -5.44 -15.13 -1.21
C ASP A 140 -4.01 -15.69 -1.23
N TRP A 141 -3.01 -14.94 -1.71
CA TRP A 141 -1.59 -15.29 -1.65
C TRP A 141 -1.11 -15.31 -0.21
N PHE A 142 -1.50 -14.33 0.60
CA PHE A 142 -1.22 -14.31 2.02
C PHE A 142 -1.85 -15.54 2.71
N ASN A 143 -3.12 -15.81 2.45
CA ASN A 143 -3.84 -16.97 3.00
C ASN A 143 -3.28 -18.31 2.49
N SER A 144 -2.71 -18.38 1.27
CA SER A 144 -2.18 -19.62 0.68
C SER A 144 -0.69 -19.85 0.91
N ASN A 145 0.10 -18.84 1.28
CA ASN A 145 1.56 -18.95 1.44
C ASN A 145 2.04 -18.72 2.88
N PHE A 146 1.20 -18.21 3.79
CA PHE A 146 1.53 -18.03 5.21
C PHE A 146 0.86 -19.08 6.12
N GLU A 147 0.50 -20.26 5.62
CA GLU A 147 0.01 -21.37 6.46
C GLU A 147 1.11 -22.00 7.35
N ASN A 148 2.41 -21.69 7.15
CA ASN A 148 3.47 -22.24 8.02
C ASN A 148 4.72 -21.33 8.17
N PRO A 149 4.79 -20.47 9.20
CA PRO A 149 5.86 -19.46 9.36
C PRO A 149 7.24 -20.01 9.75
N VAL A 150 7.40 -21.32 9.94
CA VAL A 150 8.67 -21.94 10.43
C VAL A 150 9.62 -22.34 9.30
N GLU A 151 9.15 -22.49 8.06
CA GLU A 151 9.96 -23.05 6.97
C GLU A 151 10.85 -21.99 6.25
N TYR A 152 10.48 -20.71 6.31
CA TYR A 152 11.18 -19.62 5.61
C TYR A 152 12.30 -18.94 6.43
N ALA A 153 12.59 -19.41 7.64
CA ALA A 153 13.63 -18.85 8.53
C ALA A 153 14.87 -19.77 8.67
N LYS A 154 15.26 -20.46 7.59
CA LYS A 154 16.53 -21.19 7.45
C LYS A 154 17.22 -20.76 6.17
#